data_AF-A0A9D5SIG8-F1
#
_entry.id   AF-A0A9D5SIG8-F1
#
_cell.length_a   1.000
_cell.length_b   1.000
_cell.length_c   1.000
_cell.angle_alpha   90.00
_cell.angle_beta   90.00
_cell.angle_gamma   90.00
#
_symmetry.space_group_name_H-M   'P 1'
#
loop_
_entity.id
_entity.type
_entity.pdbx_description
1 polymer ?
#
loop_
_entity_poly.entity_id
_entity_poly.type
_entity_poly.pdbx_seq_one_letter_code
_entity_poly.pdbx_strand_id
1 'polypeptide(L)'
;MITADVVKKLRDMTGAGMMDCKRALTEANGDMEKAVDVLRKSGAAKAEKKSGRATKEGKVACYVNGNVAAMVEVLCETDFVAKTDKFNAYIDELLKRIAAGEGNGCVSEAVQAAEKEAMVALIATIGENMQIRRAARWAADGKLASYIHMQGRIGVLVEVEGTDDAELLKNVCMHIAAFNPAFIDRSEVPAEWIAREKEIAAAQLAGKPAEMIEKIVIGKINKRYTEVCLIDQPWIMDDKSSLAKLYKDLKVKRFARWEIGEEL
;
A
#
# COMPACT_ATOMS: atom_id res chain seq x y z
N MET A 1 -20.35 43.96 2.32
CA MET A 1 -20.65 43.12 1.14
C MET A 1 -19.41 42.30 0.84
N ILE A 2 -19.50 40.97 0.80
CA ILE A 2 -18.36 40.11 0.45
C ILE A 2 -18.21 40.10 -1.08
N THR A 3 -17.10 40.59 -1.61
CA THR A 3 -16.86 40.67 -3.07
C THR A 3 -16.44 39.32 -3.65
N ALA A 4 -16.72 39.11 -4.94
CA ALA A 4 -16.37 37.86 -5.62
C ALA A 4 -14.85 37.58 -5.59
N ASP A 5 -14.03 38.62 -5.67
CA ASP A 5 -12.57 38.48 -5.63
C ASP A 5 -12.06 37.99 -4.27
N VAL A 6 -12.65 38.46 -3.17
CA VAL A 6 -12.28 37.99 -1.82
C VAL A 6 -12.69 36.52 -1.63
N VAL A 7 -13.86 36.12 -2.15
CA VAL A 7 -14.26 34.70 -2.14
C VAL A 7 -13.30 33.85 -2.97
N LYS A 8 -12.94 34.32 -4.17
CA LYS A 8 -11.98 33.63 -5.05
C LYS A 8 -10.63 33.48 -4.37
N LYS A 9 -10.10 34.55 -3.74
CA LYS A 9 -8.84 34.51 -3.00
C LYS A 9 -8.86 33.47 -1.88
N LEU A 10 -9.93 33.41 -1.08
CA LEU A 10 -10.06 32.42 -0.02
C LEU A 10 -10.14 30.99 -0.58
N ARG A 11 -10.86 30.79 -1.69
CA ARG A 11 -10.90 29.50 -2.39
C ARG A 11 -9.53 29.09 -2.91
N ASP A 12 -8.80 29.99 -3.53
CA ASP A 12 -7.48 29.67 -4.10
C ASP A 12 -6.48 29.33 -2.98
N MET A 13 -6.58 29.97 -1.82
CA MET A 13 -5.75 29.68 -0.64
C MET A 13 -6.09 28.35 0.04
N THR A 14 -7.38 28.00 0.13
CA THR A 14 -7.85 26.87 0.97
C THR A 14 -8.24 25.63 0.16
N GLY A 15 -8.52 25.79 -1.13
CA GLY A 15 -9.11 24.77 -1.99
C GLY A 15 -10.59 24.49 -1.73
N ALA A 16 -11.24 25.15 -0.77
CA ALA A 16 -12.62 24.89 -0.40
C ALA A 16 -13.63 25.28 -1.50
N GLY A 17 -14.84 24.73 -1.45
CA GLY A 17 -15.92 25.05 -2.39
C GLY A 17 -16.27 26.54 -2.39
N MET A 18 -16.63 27.10 -3.55
CA MET A 18 -16.92 28.53 -3.71
C MET A 18 -17.97 29.05 -2.72
N MET A 19 -19.06 28.29 -2.54
CA MET A 19 -20.13 28.66 -1.61
C MET A 19 -19.73 28.48 -0.15
N ASP A 20 -18.83 27.55 0.15
CA ASP A 20 -18.27 27.40 1.50
C ASP A 20 -17.40 28.61 1.85
N CYS A 21 -16.55 29.05 0.93
CA CYS A 21 -15.74 30.26 1.09
C CYS A 21 -16.61 31.49 1.30
N LYS A 22 -17.67 31.65 0.50
CA LYS A 22 -18.60 32.78 0.64
C LYS A 22 -19.32 32.77 1.99
N ARG A 23 -19.79 31.60 2.45
CA ARG A 23 -20.43 31.46 3.77
C ARG A 23 -19.46 31.76 4.90
N ALA A 24 -18.26 31.18 4.85
CA ALA A 24 -17.23 31.40 5.86
C ALA A 24 -16.84 32.88 5.97
N LEU A 25 -16.66 33.57 4.83
CA LEU A 25 -16.42 35.02 4.82
C LEU A 25 -17.61 35.83 5.35
N THR A 26 -18.84 35.36 5.11
CA THR A 26 -20.04 36.03 5.63
C THR A 26 -20.12 35.89 7.14
N GLU A 27 -19.90 34.69 7.69
CA GLU A 27 -19.85 34.44 9.14
C GLU A 27 -18.68 35.16 9.83
N ALA A 28 -17.55 35.28 9.13
CA ALA A 28 -16.37 35.99 9.59
C ALA A 28 -16.44 37.52 9.37
N ASN A 29 -17.55 38.06 8.88
CA ASN A 29 -17.70 39.49 8.55
C ASN A 29 -16.60 40.02 7.61
N GLY A 30 -16.11 39.18 6.70
CA GLY A 30 -15.06 39.50 5.72
C GLY A 30 -13.63 39.31 6.20
N ASP A 31 -13.43 38.89 7.45
CA ASP A 31 -12.11 38.58 8.02
C ASP A 31 -11.58 37.26 7.43
N MET A 32 -10.45 37.32 6.72
CA MET A 32 -9.87 36.18 6.02
C MET A 32 -9.36 35.10 6.97
N GLU A 33 -8.70 35.47 8.07
CA GLU A 33 -8.14 34.50 9.02
C GLU A 33 -9.27 33.77 9.75
N LYS A 34 -10.27 34.52 10.21
CA LYS A 34 -11.46 33.90 10.83
C LYS A 34 -12.25 33.05 9.85
N ALA A 35 -12.32 33.43 8.57
CA ALA A 35 -12.97 32.61 7.56
C ALA A 35 -12.23 31.28 7.34
N VAL A 36 -10.90 31.26 7.42
CA VAL A 36 -10.11 30.02 7.40
C VAL A 36 -10.46 29.14 8.60
N ASP A 37 -10.58 29.71 9.81
CA ASP A 37 -10.99 28.94 11.00
C ASP A 37 -12.40 28.36 10.87
N VAL A 38 -13.34 29.12 10.30
CA VAL A 38 -14.70 28.64 10.00
C VAL A 38 -14.67 27.49 9.00
N LEU A 39 -13.85 27.59 7.95
CA LEU A 39 -13.65 26.49 6.98
C LEU A 39 -13.04 25.25 7.63
N ARG A 40 -12.07 25.40 8.53
CA ARG A 40 -11.49 24.27 9.28
C ARG A 40 -12.53 23.55 10.13
N LYS A 41 -13.31 24.30 10.92
CA LYS A 41 -14.36 23.73 11.78
C LYS A 41 -15.44 23.03 10.96
N SER A 42 -15.92 23.68 9.90
CA SER A 42 -16.96 23.09 9.03
C SER A 42 -16.43 21.91 8.20
N GLY A 43 -15.15 21.91 7.84
CA GLY A 43 -14.46 20.79 7.19
C GLY A 43 -14.44 19.54 8.06
N ALA A 44 -14.07 19.68 9.33
CA ALA A 44 -14.10 18.58 10.30
C ALA A 44 -15.51 17.96 10.42
N ALA A 45 -16.54 18.80 10.55
CA ALA A 45 -17.93 18.32 10.59
C ALA A 45 -18.37 17.61 9.28
N LYS A 46 -17.88 18.06 8.12
CA LYS A 46 -18.16 17.41 6.83
C LYS A 46 -17.46 16.08 6.68
N ALA A 47 -16.22 15.95 7.18
CA ALA A 47 -15.46 14.71 7.19
C ALA A 47 -16.13 13.69 8.11
N GLU A 48 -16.53 14.11 9.31
CA GLU A 48 -17.24 13.25 10.26
C GLU A 48 -18.56 12.72 9.67
N LYS A 49 -19.33 13.55 8.96
CA LYS A 49 -20.56 13.10 8.27
C LYS A 49 -20.29 12.10 7.13
N LYS A 50 -19.06 11.98 6.66
CA LYS A 50 -18.66 11.07 5.57
C LYS A 50 -17.93 9.83 6.07
N SER A 51 -17.43 9.81 7.30
CA SER A 51 -16.59 8.74 7.85
C SER A 51 -17.24 7.35 7.76
N GLY A 52 -18.57 7.28 7.89
CA GLY A 52 -19.34 6.04 7.77
C GLY A 52 -19.56 5.54 6.33
N ARG A 53 -19.09 6.25 5.30
CA ARG A 53 -19.22 5.82 3.90
C ARG A 53 -18.11 4.85 3.53
N ALA A 54 -18.43 3.82 2.76
CA ALA A 54 -17.45 2.83 2.34
C ALA A 54 -16.41 3.42 1.38
N THR A 55 -15.13 3.16 1.66
CA THR A 55 -14.00 3.55 0.80
C THR A 55 -13.35 2.30 0.22
N LYS A 56 -13.83 1.84 -0.94
CA LYS A 56 -13.36 0.58 -1.57
C LYS A 56 -12.36 0.79 -2.70
N GLU A 57 -12.18 2.03 -3.13
CA GLU A 57 -11.19 2.42 -4.12
C GLU A 57 -10.05 3.17 -3.43
N GLY A 58 -9.00 3.53 -4.17
CA GLY A 58 -7.87 4.24 -3.59
C GLY A 58 -6.58 4.03 -4.37
N LYS A 59 -5.46 4.07 -3.64
CA LYS A 59 -4.14 3.84 -4.20
C LYS A 59 -3.17 3.28 -3.17
N VAL A 60 -2.44 2.24 -3.56
CA VAL A 60 -1.17 1.86 -2.97
C VAL A 60 -0.06 2.61 -3.69
N ALA A 61 0.85 3.22 -2.94
CA ALA A 61 1.98 3.94 -3.49
C ALA A 61 3.26 3.69 -2.67
N CYS A 62 4.40 3.80 -3.34
CA CYS A 62 5.72 3.59 -2.76
C CYS A 62 6.64 4.76 -3.11
N TYR A 63 7.57 5.06 -2.22
CA TYR A 63 8.66 6.00 -2.44
C TYR A 63 9.95 5.37 -1.91
N VAL A 64 11.00 5.38 -2.73
CA VAL A 64 12.33 4.85 -2.35
C VAL A 64 13.35 5.96 -2.54
N ASN A 65 14.13 6.25 -1.50
CA ASN A 65 15.20 7.22 -1.52
C ASN A 65 16.44 6.66 -0.81
N GLY A 66 17.42 6.22 -1.59
CA GLY A 66 18.61 5.55 -1.06
C GLY A 66 18.23 4.26 -0.32
N ASN A 67 18.48 4.26 0.98
CA ASN A 67 18.24 3.13 1.87
C ASN A 67 16.97 3.30 2.75
N VAL A 68 16.15 4.30 2.44
CA VAL A 68 14.85 4.52 3.09
C VAL A 68 13.73 4.38 2.07
N ALA A 69 12.65 3.72 2.45
CA ALA A 69 11.43 3.65 1.68
C ALA A 69 10.19 3.92 2.53
N ALA A 70 9.15 4.41 1.88
CA ALA A 70 7.82 4.54 2.42
C ALA A 70 6.83 3.82 1.50
N MET A 71 5.80 3.22 2.09
CA MET A 71 4.69 2.60 1.38
C MET A 71 3.39 2.96 2.10
N VAL A 72 2.36 3.33 1.35
CA VAL A 72 1.07 3.73 1.90
C VAL A 72 -0.08 3.17 1.08
N GLU A 73 -1.17 2.81 1.75
CA GLU A 73 -2.48 2.58 1.14
C GLU A 73 -3.45 3.67 1.61
N VAL A 74 -3.92 4.50 0.67
CA VAL A 74 -4.92 5.53 0.93
C VAL A 74 -6.19 5.17 0.17
N LEU A 75 -7.30 5.08 0.89
CA LEU A 75 -8.61 4.71 0.35
C LEU A 75 -9.47 5.95 0.09
N CYS A 76 -10.34 5.86 -0.91
CA CYS A 76 -11.39 6.84 -1.25
C CYS A 76 -12.70 6.12 -1.65
N GLU A 77 -13.79 6.87 -1.83
CA GLU A 77 -15.08 6.28 -2.21
C GLU A 77 -15.07 5.79 -3.67
N THR A 78 -14.50 6.57 -4.60
CA THR A 78 -14.57 6.29 -6.05
C THR A 78 -13.20 6.20 -6.73
N ASP A 79 -13.17 5.50 -7.86
CA ASP A 79 -11.96 5.36 -8.70
C ASP A 79 -11.62 6.68 -9.43
N PHE A 80 -12.61 7.55 -9.62
CA PHE A 80 -12.42 8.89 -10.18
C PHE A 80 -11.50 9.72 -9.29
N VAL A 81 -11.75 9.75 -7.97
CA VAL A 81 -10.90 10.50 -7.02
C VAL A 81 -9.48 9.97 -6.99
N ALA A 82 -9.29 8.63 -7.02
CA ALA A 82 -7.98 7.99 -7.05
C ALA A 82 -7.10 8.42 -8.24
N LYS A 83 -7.72 8.90 -9.33
CA LYS A 83 -7.04 9.35 -10.55
C LYS A 83 -6.78 10.86 -10.58
N THR A 84 -7.29 11.64 -9.64
CA THR A 84 -7.15 13.10 -9.64
C THR A 84 -5.75 13.55 -9.20
N ASP A 85 -5.26 14.64 -9.79
CA ASP A 85 -3.96 15.23 -9.43
C ASP A 85 -3.88 15.62 -7.96
N LYS A 86 -4.99 16.09 -7.37
CA LYS A 86 -5.02 16.52 -5.98
C LYS A 86 -4.84 15.37 -4.99
N PHE A 87 -5.48 14.23 -5.26
CA PHE A 87 -5.31 13.03 -4.45
C PHE A 87 -3.90 12.46 -4.61
N ASN A 88 -3.40 12.39 -5.85
CA ASN A 88 -2.05 11.89 -6.14
C ASN A 88 -0.95 12.77 -5.51
N ALA A 89 -1.07 14.10 -5.63
CA ALA A 89 -0.12 15.03 -5.03
C ALA A 89 -0.09 14.93 -3.49
N TYR A 90 -1.24 14.71 -2.85
CA TYR A 90 -1.30 14.46 -1.41
C TYR A 90 -0.52 13.18 -1.02
N ILE A 91 -0.71 12.09 -1.78
CA ILE A 91 -0.02 10.81 -1.53
C ILE A 91 1.49 10.95 -1.72
N ASP A 92 1.93 11.66 -2.76
CA ASP A 92 3.35 11.86 -3.04
C ASP A 92 4.05 12.63 -1.90
N GLU A 93 3.41 13.69 -1.39
CA GLU A 93 3.93 14.45 -0.24
C GLU A 93 3.83 13.67 1.08
N LEU A 94 2.78 12.86 1.25
CA LEU A 94 2.65 11.95 2.38
C LEU A 94 3.80 10.94 2.41
N LEU A 95 4.12 10.31 1.28
CA LEU A 95 5.21 9.34 1.18
C LEU A 95 6.57 9.95 1.56
N LYS A 96 6.86 11.18 1.10
CA LYS A 96 8.09 11.89 1.46
C LYS A 96 8.15 12.16 2.97
N ARG A 97 7.04 12.58 3.57
CA ARG A 97 6.94 12.81 5.03
C ARG A 97 7.12 11.52 5.82
N ILE A 98 6.53 10.42 5.39
CA ILE A 98 6.73 9.09 6.01
C ILE A 98 8.20 8.69 5.93
N ALA A 99 8.84 8.83 4.76
CA ALA A 99 10.26 8.48 4.60
C ALA A 99 11.18 9.34 5.49
N ALA A 100 10.90 10.64 5.61
CA ALA A 100 11.63 11.56 6.48
C ALA A 100 11.36 11.37 7.98
N GLY A 101 10.28 10.67 8.35
CA GLY A 101 9.93 10.36 9.73
C GLY A 101 10.78 9.25 10.35
N GLU A 102 10.28 8.71 11.46
CA GLU A 102 10.92 7.64 12.24
C GLU A 102 10.20 6.29 12.05
N GLY A 103 10.81 5.22 12.58
CA GLY A 103 10.26 3.85 12.56
C GLY A 103 10.85 2.95 11.46
N ASN A 104 10.71 1.63 11.65
CA ASN A 104 11.11 0.62 10.67
C ASN A 104 10.12 -0.56 10.71
N GLY A 105 9.24 -0.63 9.72
CA GLY A 105 8.10 -1.56 9.67
C GLY A 105 6.77 -0.80 9.55
N CYS A 106 5.73 -1.32 10.21
CA CYS A 106 4.42 -0.68 10.26
C CYS A 106 4.49 0.63 11.06
N VAL A 107 3.99 1.73 10.47
CA VAL A 107 3.91 3.06 11.09
C VAL A 107 2.50 3.66 10.97
N SER A 108 1.50 2.83 10.69
CA SER A 108 0.13 3.24 10.37
C SER A 108 -0.49 4.18 11.41
N GLU A 109 -0.44 3.81 12.70
CA GLU A 109 -1.06 4.60 13.77
C GLU A 109 -0.44 6.00 13.89
N ALA A 110 0.91 6.07 13.86
CA ALA A 110 1.64 7.33 13.93
C ALA A 110 1.32 8.23 12.74
N VAL A 111 1.28 7.67 11.54
CA VAL A 111 0.96 8.40 10.31
C VAL A 111 -0.50 8.87 10.31
N GLN A 112 -1.45 8.02 10.68
CA GLN A 112 -2.87 8.38 10.79
C GLN A 112 -3.09 9.52 11.79
N ALA A 113 -2.41 9.49 12.94
CA ALA A 113 -2.48 10.55 13.93
C ALA A 113 -1.89 11.87 13.40
N ALA A 114 -0.71 11.82 12.78
CA ALA A 114 -0.02 13.00 12.25
C ALA A 114 -0.77 13.66 11.07
N GLU A 115 -1.46 12.86 10.24
CA GLU A 115 -2.12 13.31 9.03
C GLU A 115 -3.61 13.63 9.20
N LYS A 116 -4.14 13.53 10.43
CA LYS A 116 -5.56 13.74 10.70
C LYS A 116 -6.10 15.06 10.14
N GLU A 117 -5.40 16.17 10.39
CA GLU A 117 -5.83 17.49 9.91
C GLU A 117 -5.76 17.61 8.39
N ALA A 118 -4.68 17.09 7.78
CA ALA A 118 -4.49 17.11 6.34
C ALA A 118 -5.55 16.26 5.61
N MET A 119 -5.88 15.08 6.16
CA MET A 119 -6.93 14.21 5.64
C MET A 119 -8.30 14.89 5.71
N VAL A 120 -8.63 15.53 6.84
CA VAL A 120 -9.88 16.31 6.98
C VAL A 120 -9.96 17.44 5.93
N ALA A 121 -8.86 18.16 5.70
CA ALA A 121 -8.80 19.21 4.69
C ALA A 121 -8.98 18.66 3.27
N LEU A 122 -8.38 17.50 2.97
CA LEU A 122 -8.54 16.81 1.69
C LEU A 122 -10.00 16.38 1.47
N ILE A 123 -10.64 15.77 2.47
CA ILE A 123 -12.07 15.38 2.44
C ILE A 123 -12.96 16.60 2.24
N ALA A 124 -12.71 17.69 2.96
CA ALA A 124 -13.49 18.92 2.83
C ALA A 124 -13.39 19.52 1.42
N THR A 125 -12.27 19.31 0.75
CA THR A 125 -12.01 19.83 -0.59
C THR A 125 -12.55 18.93 -1.70
N ILE A 126 -12.26 17.63 -1.65
CA ILE A 126 -12.65 16.66 -2.68
C ILE A 126 -14.13 16.28 -2.54
N GLY A 127 -14.63 16.20 -1.30
CA GLY A 127 -16.03 15.90 -1.03
C GLY A 127 -16.36 14.41 -0.90
N GLU A 128 -15.36 13.53 -0.88
CA GLU A 128 -15.49 12.09 -0.62
C GLU A 128 -14.83 11.69 0.70
N ASN A 129 -15.31 10.61 1.32
CA ASN A 129 -14.63 9.94 2.41
C ASN A 129 -13.29 9.40 1.94
N MET A 130 -12.25 9.60 2.75
CA MET A 130 -10.90 9.12 2.48
C MET A 130 -10.23 8.74 3.80
N GLN A 131 -9.33 7.76 3.74
CA GLN A 131 -8.58 7.34 4.91
C GLN A 131 -7.20 6.80 4.54
N ILE A 132 -6.22 7.06 5.39
CA ILE A 132 -4.94 6.33 5.35
C ILE A 132 -5.20 5.00 6.02
N ARG A 133 -5.21 3.91 5.26
CA ARG A 133 -5.54 2.59 5.77
C ARG A 133 -4.37 1.97 6.50
N ARG A 134 -3.19 2.01 5.87
CA ARG A 134 -1.92 1.53 6.44
C ARG A 134 -0.74 2.25 5.82
N ALA A 135 0.35 2.30 6.58
CA ALA A 135 1.61 2.87 6.17
C ALA A 135 2.78 2.05 6.72
N ALA A 136 3.84 1.95 5.92
CA ALA A 136 5.09 1.33 6.30
C ALA A 136 6.26 2.26 5.94
N ARG A 137 7.27 2.25 6.80
CA ARG A 137 8.55 2.92 6.56
C ARG A 137 9.64 1.90 6.75
N TRP A 138 10.52 1.74 5.77
CA TRP A 138 11.68 0.86 5.88
C TRP A 138 12.95 1.67 5.85
N ALA A 139 13.79 1.48 6.87
CA ALA A 139 15.21 1.80 6.79
C ALA A 139 15.95 0.47 6.63
N ALA A 140 16.74 0.38 5.57
CA ALA A 140 17.40 -0.85 5.15
C ALA A 140 18.92 -0.69 5.14
N ASP A 141 19.61 -1.80 5.36
CA ASP A 141 21.04 -1.92 5.04
C ASP A 141 21.23 -2.47 3.61
N GLY A 142 20.22 -3.19 3.10
CA GLY A 142 20.16 -3.69 1.74
C GLY A 142 19.66 -2.69 0.71
N LYS A 143 19.58 -3.13 -0.54
CA LYS A 143 19.01 -2.36 -1.65
C LYS A 143 17.48 -2.45 -1.59
N LEU A 144 16.83 -1.29 -1.65
CA LEU A 144 15.38 -1.17 -1.74
C LEU A 144 14.94 -1.01 -3.19
N ALA A 145 13.86 -1.69 -3.55
CA ALA A 145 13.19 -1.51 -4.84
C ALA A 145 11.67 -1.60 -4.66
N SER A 146 10.92 -0.96 -5.55
CA SER A 146 9.47 -0.97 -5.51
C SER A 146 8.87 -1.08 -6.90
N TYR A 147 7.64 -1.58 -6.99
CA TYR A 147 6.86 -1.62 -8.21
C TYR A 147 5.40 -1.29 -7.93
N ILE A 148 4.79 -0.49 -8.80
CA ILE A 148 3.37 -0.16 -8.75
C ILE A 148 2.69 -0.74 -9.98
N HIS A 149 1.65 -1.54 -9.78
CA HIS A 149 0.87 -2.16 -10.85
C HIS A 149 -0.53 -1.56 -10.93
N MET A 150 -1.11 -1.57 -12.14
CA MET A 150 -2.49 -1.14 -12.41
C MET A 150 -2.85 0.19 -11.75
N GLN A 151 -2.02 1.21 -11.96
CA GLN A 151 -2.22 2.58 -11.45
C GLN A 151 -2.33 2.67 -9.91
N GLY A 152 -1.71 1.74 -9.18
CA GLY A 152 -1.73 1.73 -7.71
C GLY A 152 -2.74 0.79 -7.10
N ARG A 153 -3.37 -0.09 -7.89
CA ARG A 153 -4.16 -1.22 -7.35
C ARG A 153 -3.30 -2.19 -6.54
N ILE A 154 -2.07 -2.44 -6.98
CA ILE A 154 -1.09 -3.26 -6.26
C ILE A 154 0.21 -2.48 -6.15
N GLY A 155 0.81 -2.48 -4.96
CA GLY A 155 2.16 -1.99 -4.73
C GLY A 155 3.04 -3.07 -4.12
N VAL A 156 4.30 -3.07 -4.51
CA VAL A 156 5.34 -3.95 -3.97
C VAL A 156 6.51 -3.12 -3.50
N LEU A 157 7.07 -3.50 -2.36
CA LEU A 157 8.34 -3.00 -1.83
C LEU A 157 9.19 -4.20 -1.43
N VAL A 158 10.46 -4.23 -1.81
CA VAL A 158 11.40 -5.31 -1.49
C VAL A 158 12.71 -4.74 -0.97
N GLU A 159 13.28 -5.40 0.02
CA GLU A 159 14.67 -5.23 0.45
C GLU A 159 15.48 -6.46 0.05
N VAL A 160 16.62 -6.23 -0.59
CA VAL A 160 17.52 -7.31 -1.03
C VAL A 160 18.98 -7.04 -0.68
N GLU A 161 19.78 -8.10 -0.73
CA GLU A 161 21.24 -8.04 -0.78
C GLU A 161 21.78 -8.87 -1.96
N GLY A 162 23.05 -8.65 -2.29
CA GLY A 162 23.80 -9.44 -3.29
C GLY A 162 23.64 -8.98 -4.73
N THR A 163 22.81 -7.95 -4.99
CA THR A 163 22.70 -7.32 -6.31
C THR A 163 22.18 -5.88 -6.19
N ASP A 164 22.58 -5.03 -7.13
CA ASP A 164 22.07 -3.67 -7.34
C ASP A 164 21.47 -3.51 -8.75
N ASP A 165 21.32 -4.60 -9.51
CA ASP A 165 20.77 -4.60 -10.86
C ASP A 165 19.30 -4.15 -10.84
N ALA A 166 19.07 -2.93 -11.34
CA ALA A 166 17.76 -2.30 -11.33
C ALA A 166 16.71 -3.06 -12.15
N GLU A 167 17.11 -3.73 -13.25
CA GLU A 167 16.18 -4.49 -14.08
C GLU A 167 15.76 -5.78 -13.37
N LEU A 168 16.71 -6.49 -12.78
CA LEU A 168 16.42 -7.67 -11.95
C LEU A 168 15.47 -7.31 -10.80
N LEU A 169 15.77 -6.24 -10.05
CA LEU A 169 14.93 -5.85 -8.90
C LEU A 169 13.52 -5.44 -9.31
N LYS A 170 13.39 -4.75 -10.44
CA LYS A 170 12.07 -4.47 -11.03
C LYS A 170 11.32 -5.75 -11.35
N ASN A 171 11.99 -6.73 -11.97
CA ASN A 171 11.37 -8.01 -12.31
C ASN A 171 11.00 -8.83 -11.07
N VAL A 172 11.80 -8.78 -10.00
CA VAL A 172 11.47 -9.39 -8.70
C VAL A 172 10.19 -8.78 -8.14
N CYS A 173 10.09 -7.45 -8.12
CA CYS A 173 8.88 -6.78 -7.66
C CYS A 173 7.65 -7.11 -8.54
N MET A 174 7.82 -7.21 -9.86
CA MET A 174 6.76 -7.62 -10.78
C MET A 174 6.31 -9.06 -10.52
N HIS A 175 7.25 -9.96 -10.27
CA HIS A 175 6.97 -11.34 -9.93
C HIS A 175 6.17 -11.44 -8.62
N ILE A 176 6.60 -10.75 -7.57
CA ILE A 176 5.87 -10.67 -6.29
C ILE A 176 4.45 -10.15 -6.53
N ALA A 177 4.29 -9.07 -7.31
CA ALA A 177 2.97 -8.51 -7.60
C ALA A 177 2.02 -9.52 -8.25
N ALA A 178 2.52 -10.32 -9.20
CA ALA A 178 1.75 -11.27 -9.98
C ALA A 178 1.47 -12.59 -9.26
N PHE A 179 2.46 -13.16 -8.58
CA PHE A 179 2.39 -14.50 -7.99
C PHE A 179 2.02 -14.51 -6.51
N ASN A 180 2.03 -13.35 -5.84
CA ASN A 180 1.64 -13.19 -4.44
C ASN A 180 2.23 -14.28 -3.51
N PRO A 181 3.57 -14.44 -3.47
CA PRO A 181 4.20 -15.38 -2.54
C PRO A 181 3.82 -15.03 -1.09
N ALA A 182 3.64 -16.06 -0.28
CA ALA A 182 3.38 -15.91 1.16
C ALA A 182 4.67 -15.88 1.98
N PHE A 183 5.75 -16.47 1.45
CA PHE A 183 7.04 -16.62 2.12
C PHE A 183 8.17 -16.29 1.15
N ILE A 184 9.33 -15.90 1.68
CA ILE A 184 10.54 -15.75 0.85
C ILE A 184 11.03 -17.12 0.42
N ASP A 185 11.23 -18.02 1.37
CA ASP A 185 11.77 -19.35 1.17
C ASP A 185 11.13 -20.40 2.08
N ARG A 186 11.53 -21.66 1.89
CA ARG A 186 10.98 -22.81 2.61
C ARG A 186 11.22 -22.77 4.12
N SER A 187 12.24 -22.06 4.59
CA SER A 187 12.59 -21.96 6.01
C SER A 187 11.63 -21.07 6.79
N GLU A 188 10.96 -20.15 6.10
CA GLU A 188 9.92 -19.29 6.70
C GLU A 188 8.56 -19.98 6.80
N VAL A 189 8.37 -21.12 6.13
CA VAL A 189 7.08 -21.82 6.12
C VAL A 189 6.85 -22.53 7.46
N PRO A 190 5.76 -22.23 8.19
CA PRO A 190 5.49 -22.84 9.47
C PRO A 190 5.39 -24.37 9.38
N ALA A 191 6.05 -25.08 10.30
CA ALA A 191 6.05 -26.54 10.33
C ALA A 191 4.63 -27.12 10.46
N GLU A 192 3.76 -26.47 11.23
CA GLU A 192 2.36 -26.85 11.40
C GLU A 192 1.57 -26.72 10.09
N TRP A 193 1.86 -25.70 9.29
CA TRP A 193 1.24 -25.53 7.98
C TRP A 193 1.61 -26.68 7.05
N ILE A 194 2.90 -27.05 7.01
CA ILE A 194 3.37 -28.19 6.22
C ILE A 194 2.77 -29.51 6.73
N ALA A 195 2.64 -29.69 8.04
CA ALA A 195 2.01 -30.88 8.63
C ALA A 195 0.54 -30.99 8.18
N ARG A 196 -0.20 -29.88 8.22
CA ARG A 196 -1.59 -29.81 7.74
C ARG A 196 -1.71 -30.12 6.25
N GLU A 197 -0.84 -29.53 5.42
CA GLU A 197 -0.83 -29.82 3.98
C GLU A 197 -0.51 -31.28 3.68
N LYS A 198 0.39 -31.91 4.46
CA LYS A 198 0.70 -33.34 4.36
C LYS A 198 -0.51 -34.21 4.69
N GLU A 199 -1.21 -33.89 5.77
CA GLU A 199 -2.42 -34.60 6.20
C GLU A 199 -3.51 -34.54 5.14
N ILE A 200 -3.81 -33.34 4.64
CA ILE A 200 -4.80 -33.12 3.56
C ILE A 200 -4.40 -33.92 2.31
N ALA A 201 -3.13 -33.85 1.91
CA ALA A 201 -2.62 -34.55 0.74
C ALA A 201 -2.72 -36.09 0.88
N ALA A 202 -2.45 -36.63 2.08
CA ALA A 202 -2.53 -38.05 2.37
C ALA A 202 -3.98 -38.56 2.40
N ALA A 203 -4.90 -37.80 3.01
CA ALA A 203 -6.32 -38.13 3.08
C ALA A 203 -6.95 -38.30 1.69
N GLN A 204 -6.53 -37.48 0.72
CA GLN A 204 -6.96 -37.58 -0.69
C GLN A 204 -6.46 -38.85 -1.41
N LEU A 205 -5.59 -39.63 -0.80
CA LEU A 205 -4.95 -40.81 -1.38
C LEU A 205 -5.34 -42.11 -0.67
N ALA A 206 -6.41 -42.09 0.14
CA ALA A 206 -6.91 -43.26 0.84
C ALA A 206 -7.12 -44.45 -0.11
N GLY A 207 -6.75 -45.65 0.35
CA GLY A 207 -6.84 -46.90 -0.45
C GLY A 207 -5.63 -47.19 -1.34
N LYS A 208 -4.60 -46.34 -1.34
CA LYS A 208 -3.32 -46.59 -2.01
C LYS A 208 -2.28 -47.23 -1.07
N PRO A 209 -1.25 -47.94 -1.60
CA PRO A 209 -0.15 -48.45 -0.77
C PRO A 209 0.62 -47.32 -0.07
N ALA A 210 1.03 -47.56 1.18
CA ALA A 210 1.67 -46.55 2.03
C ALA A 210 2.91 -45.88 1.39
N GLU A 211 3.80 -46.68 0.79
CA GLU A 211 5.00 -46.16 0.10
C GLU A 211 4.65 -45.25 -1.09
N MET A 212 3.55 -45.55 -1.79
CA MET A 212 3.07 -44.71 -2.89
C MET A 212 2.44 -43.42 -2.37
N ILE A 213 1.70 -43.48 -1.25
CA ILE A 213 1.15 -42.30 -0.58
C ILE A 213 2.29 -41.35 -0.19
N GLU A 214 3.32 -41.86 0.48
CA GLU A 214 4.45 -41.04 0.94
C GLU A 214 5.15 -40.31 -0.22
N LYS A 215 5.50 -41.03 -1.29
CA LYS A 215 6.12 -40.43 -2.48
C LYS A 215 5.24 -39.34 -3.12
N ILE A 216 3.93 -39.57 -3.24
CA ILE A 216 3.01 -38.59 -3.82
C ILE A 216 2.86 -37.37 -2.91
N VAL A 217 2.77 -37.56 -1.59
CA VAL A 217 2.68 -36.47 -0.62
C VAL A 217 3.92 -35.59 -0.69
N ILE A 218 5.13 -36.18 -0.72
CA ILE A 218 6.38 -35.41 -0.89
C ILE A 218 6.34 -34.56 -2.16
N GLY A 219 5.90 -35.13 -3.28
CA GLY A 219 5.73 -34.39 -4.53
C GLY A 219 4.74 -33.22 -4.42
N LYS A 220 3.58 -33.44 -3.77
CA LYS A 220 2.58 -32.39 -3.53
C LYS A 220 3.11 -31.27 -2.63
N ILE A 221 3.86 -31.60 -1.58
CA ILE A 221 4.47 -30.61 -0.70
C ILE A 221 5.56 -29.81 -1.42
N ASN A 222 6.38 -30.46 -2.24
CA ASN A 222 7.35 -29.75 -3.08
C ASN A 222 6.66 -28.78 -4.05
N LYS A 223 5.55 -29.20 -4.70
CA LYS A 223 4.73 -28.31 -5.50
C LYS A 223 4.18 -27.14 -4.68
N ARG A 224 3.74 -27.42 -3.45
CA ARG A 224 3.21 -26.38 -2.58
C ARG A 224 4.25 -25.32 -2.25
N TYR A 225 5.51 -25.70 -1.99
CA TYR A 225 6.61 -24.72 -1.84
C TYR A 225 6.78 -23.84 -3.09
N THR A 226 6.71 -24.41 -4.30
CA THR A 226 6.78 -23.62 -5.55
C THR A 226 5.58 -22.70 -5.78
N GLU A 227 4.49 -22.85 -5.02
CA GLU A 227 3.34 -21.94 -5.10
C GLU A 227 3.44 -20.79 -4.10
N VAL A 228 4.06 -21.02 -2.93
CA VAL A 228 4.02 -20.06 -1.81
C VAL A 228 5.36 -19.39 -1.49
N CYS A 229 6.49 -19.96 -1.90
CA CYS A 229 7.82 -19.43 -1.62
C CYS A 229 8.36 -18.68 -2.84
N LEU A 230 8.63 -17.38 -2.68
CA LEU A 230 9.15 -16.50 -3.73
C LEU A 230 10.35 -17.10 -4.48
N ILE A 231 11.34 -17.65 -3.76
CA ILE A 231 12.56 -18.12 -4.42
C ILE A 231 12.36 -19.42 -5.23
N ASP A 232 11.33 -20.20 -4.88
CA ASP A 232 10.99 -21.49 -5.50
C ASP A 232 9.95 -21.35 -6.64
N GLN A 233 9.26 -20.21 -6.72
CA GLN A 233 8.23 -19.97 -7.73
C GLN A 233 8.79 -20.04 -9.15
N PRO A 234 8.04 -20.61 -10.13
CA PRO A 234 8.38 -20.50 -11.54
C PRO A 234 8.52 -19.03 -11.94
N TRP A 235 9.63 -18.68 -12.58
CA TRP A 235 9.96 -17.28 -12.80
C TRP A 235 8.94 -16.57 -13.71
N ILE A 236 8.70 -15.27 -13.51
CA ILE A 236 7.71 -14.54 -14.31
C ILE A 236 8.09 -14.46 -15.80
N MET A 237 9.39 -14.54 -16.09
CA MET A 237 9.91 -14.46 -17.46
C MET A 237 9.88 -15.81 -18.18
N ASP A 238 9.89 -16.93 -17.44
CA ASP A 238 9.82 -18.28 -17.98
C ASP A 238 9.37 -19.31 -16.93
N ASP A 239 8.66 -20.34 -17.37
CA ASP A 239 8.07 -21.36 -16.49
C ASP A 239 9.04 -22.49 -16.09
N LYS A 240 10.33 -22.41 -16.43
CA LYS A 240 11.33 -23.48 -16.23
C LYS A 240 12.36 -23.13 -15.16
N SER A 241 12.60 -21.85 -14.96
CA SER A 241 13.54 -21.30 -14.01
C SER A 241 12.84 -20.83 -12.72
N SER A 242 13.64 -20.41 -11.75
CA SER A 242 13.20 -19.78 -10.51
C SER A 242 14.31 -18.86 -10.01
N LEU A 243 13.99 -17.94 -9.09
CA LEU A 243 15.00 -17.05 -8.52
C LEU A 243 16.16 -17.84 -7.88
N ALA A 244 15.85 -18.92 -7.15
CA ALA A 244 16.86 -19.79 -6.56
C ALA A 244 17.83 -20.42 -7.60
N LYS A 245 17.36 -20.66 -8.83
CA LYS A 245 18.19 -21.23 -9.91
C LYS A 245 19.02 -20.16 -10.62
N LEU A 246 18.42 -19.00 -10.88
CA LEU A 246 19.00 -17.95 -11.72
C LEU A 246 19.94 -17.01 -10.95
N TYR A 247 19.62 -16.71 -9.70
CA TYR A 247 20.27 -15.64 -8.93
C TYR A 247 20.69 -16.15 -7.55
N LYS A 248 21.73 -16.98 -7.52
CA LYS A 248 22.21 -17.62 -6.27
C LYS A 248 22.71 -16.64 -5.21
N ASP A 249 23.19 -15.48 -5.64
CA ASP A 249 23.68 -14.43 -4.75
C ASP A 249 22.57 -13.47 -4.29
N LEU A 250 21.40 -13.50 -4.93
CA LEU A 250 20.25 -12.68 -4.53
C LEU A 250 19.70 -13.19 -3.20
N LYS A 251 19.69 -12.31 -2.19
CA LYS A 251 19.03 -12.56 -0.91
C LYS A 251 17.90 -11.56 -0.74
N VAL A 252 16.67 -12.04 -0.75
CA VAL A 252 15.52 -11.22 -0.37
C VAL A 252 15.43 -11.22 1.14
N LYS A 253 15.49 -10.04 1.78
CA LYS A 253 15.40 -9.91 3.24
C LYS A 253 13.96 -9.80 3.73
N ARG A 254 13.15 -9.05 2.99
CA ARG A 254 11.73 -8.82 3.24
C ARG A 254 11.07 -8.29 1.98
N PHE A 255 9.79 -8.57 1.82
CA PHE A 255 8.94 -7.89 0.86
C PHE A 255 7.58 -7.56 1.47
N ALA A 256 6.92 -6.58 0.89
CA ALA A 256 5.54 -6.23 1.14
C ALA A 256 4.85 -6.17 -0.21
N ARG A 257 3.70 -6.83 -0.33
CA ARG A 257 2.78 -6.70 -1.46
C ARG A 257 1.45 -6.28 -0.88
N TRP A 258 0.96 -5.13 -1.28
CA TRP A 258 -0.34 -4.62 -0.86
C TRP A 258 -1.25 -4.49 -2.06
N GLU A 259 -2.46 -5.02 -1.92
CA GLU A 259 -3.57 -4.77 -2.83
C GLU A 259 -4.62 -3.90 -2.16
N ILE A 260 -5.19 -2.94 -2.89
CA ILE A 260 -6.24 -2.07 -2.37
C ILE A 260 -7.38 -2.93 -1.82
N GLY A 261 -7.77 -2.65 -0.56
CA GLY A 261 -8.94 -3.26 0.04
C GLY A 261 -8.74 -4.72 0.49
N GLU A 262 -7.54 -5.29 0.37
CA GLU A 262 -7.25 -6.64 0.88
C GLU A 262 -7.43 -6.71 2.40
N GLU A 263 -7.78 -7.88 2.95
CA GLU A 263 -7.95 -8.04 4.41
C GLU A 263 -6.63 -7.79 5.16
N LEU A 264 -6.69 -7.10 6.31
CA LEU A 264 -5.52 -6.75 7.15
C LEU A 264 -5.45 -7.65 8.38
#